data_AF-A0A6M1Y7J3-F1
#
_entry.id   AF-A0A6M1Y7J3-F1
#
_cell.length_a   1.000
_cell.length_b   1.000
_cell.length_c   1.000
_cell.angle_alpha   90.00
_cell.angle_beta   90.00
_cell.angle_gamma   90.00
#
_symmetry.space_group_name_H-M   'P 1'
#
loop_
_entity.id
_entity.type
_entity.pdbx_description
1 polymer ?
#
loop_
_entity_poly.entity_id
_entity_poly.type
_entity_poly.pdbx_seq_one_letter_code
_entity_poly.pdbx_strand_id
1 'polypeptide(L)'
;MRRIFLLLCLSIVSAPADACRCAQRSLADYFDGATEVTTARLIAARQNDADPARLELRFEIVAPAWKSSRTLAVGTQINYSTASSSAACGLSPESGAIYVLFAYSSAETPEAELHVDTCSGSRVLLPADGRAPEGFKDVPARFVSQQLNALAGLAVLGEVAAAQPDPTDPDNTTLVGLLDVSGFSHAGHARLLESPARDAPIILQPEGYADLQSREVDYEVPAAVVYAHVDGWYKLRTADGVFGWLPPDYAGTFFPYADLLVRRLAYVSLPWHGFVWPAPGAGLPLRMLPPEGKHEQPVEVLETQIVGGSPWFRVNLMTTSPCEGGESARGTGGWVPAYREDGTPLAWFYSRGC
;
A
#
# COMPACT_ATOMS: atom_id res chain seq x y z
N MET A 1 -52.81 17.70 68.92
CA MET A 1 -51.57 17.82 68.11
C MET A 1 -51.25 16.46 67.50
N ARG A 2 -51.48 16.27 66.19
CA ARG A 2 -51.22 15.02 65.46
C ARG A 2 -50.16 15.33 64.41
N ARG A 3 -48.94 14.79 64.55
CA ARG A 3 -47.84 14.96 63.60
C ARG A 3 -47.95 13.87 62.53
N ILE A 4 -48.16 14.28 61.28
CA ILE A 4 -48.14 13.44 60.09
C ILE A 4 -46.69 13.40 59.60
N PHE A 5 -46.08 12.22 59.62
CA PHE A 5 -44.77 11.94 59.03
C PHE A 5 -44.99 11.68 57.53
N LEU A 6 -44.55 12.61 56.69
CA LEU A 6 -44.54 12.46 55.23
C LEU A 6 -43.25 11.73 54.84
N LEU A 7 -43.34 10.43 54.55
CA LEU A 7 -42.26 9.68 53.92
C LEU A 7 -42.18 10.08 52.45
N LEU A 8 -41.16 10.88 52.12
CA LEU A 8 -40.81 11.24 50.75
C LEU A 8 -40.02 10.06 50.14
N CYS A 9 -40.71 9.15 49.45
CA CYS A 9 -40.05 8.15 48.61
C CYS A 9 -39.42 8.87 47.40
N LEU A 10 -38.12 9.16 47.48
CA LEU A 10 -37.31 9.47 46.29
C LEU A 10 -37.23 8.21 45.43
N SER A 11 -38.15 8.05 44.50
CA SER A 11 -37.98 7.16 43.35
C SER A 11 -36.89 7.75 42.45
N ILE A 12 -35.65 7.33 42.68
CA ILE A 12 -34.54 7.49 41.74
C ILE A 12 -34.94 6.70 40.50
N VAL A 13 -35.46 7.40 39.50
CA VAL A 13 -35.68 6.83 38.16
C VAL A 13 -34.29 6.58 37.58
N SER A 14 -33.76 5.38 37.78
CA SER A 14 -32.61 4.91 37.02
C SER A 14 -33.02 4.97 35.55
N ALA A 15 -32.45 5.91 34.78
CA ALA A 15 -32.55 5.83 33.33
C ALA A 15 -32.13 4.42 32.93
N PRO A 16 -32.89 3.70 32.09
CA PRO A 16 -32.48 2.38 31.63
C PRO A 16 -31.07 2.56 31.06
N ALA A 17 -30.10 1.85 31.63
CA ALA A 17 -28.80 1.73 31.01
C ALA A 17 -29.07 1.05 29.67
N ASP A 18 -29.16 1.84 28.60
CA ASP A 18 -29.32 1.34 27.26
C ASP A 18 -28.08 0.49 26.97
N ALA A 19 -28.23 -0.82 27.20
CA ALA A 19 -27.20 -1.78 26.92
C ALA A 19 -26.78 -1.58 25.47
N CYS A 20 -25.49 -1.40 25.24
CA CYS A 20 -24.95 -1.19 23.91
C CYS A 20 -25.54 -2.17 22.89
N ARG A 21 -26.16 -1.63 21.85
CA ARG A 21 -26.78 -2.38 20.76
C ARG A 21 -26.33 -1.79 19.44
N CYS A 22 -25.34 -2.44 18.85
CA CYS A 22 -24.87 -2.09 17.53
C CYS A 22 -25.39 -3.09 16.50
N ALA A 23 -25.93 -2.56 15.39
CA ALA A 23 -26.31 -3.41 14.28
C ALA A 23 -25.06 -4.10 13.73
N GLN A 24 -25.13 -5.41 13.49
CA GLN A 24 -24.05 -6.11 12.79
C GLN A 24 -23.95 -5.58 11.37
N ARG A 25 -22.74 -5.14 11.00
CA ARG A 25 -22.39 -4.64 9.66
C ARG A 25 -21.63 -5.72 8.87
N SER A 26 -21.44 -5.49 7.58
CA SER A 26 -20.57 -6.35 6.76
C SER A 26 -19.09 -6.18 7.15
N LEU A 27 -18.24 -7.11 6.76
CA LEU A 27 -16.79 -6.95 6.96
C LEU A 27 -16.24 -5.71 6.24
N ALA A 28 -16.74 -5.42 5.03
CA ALA A 28 -16.34 -4.25 4.26
C ALA A 28 -16.72 -2.94 4.97
N ASP A 29 -17.95 -2.87 5.50
CA ASP A 29 -18.42 -1.70 6.27
C ASP A 29 -17.52 -1.38 7.48
N TYR A 30 -17.05 -2.42 8.19
CA TYR A 30 -16.11 -2.26 9.30
C TYR A 30 -14.72 -1.82 8.82
N PHE A 31 -14.22 -2.40 7.73
CA PHE A 31 -12.94 -2.04 7.13
C PHE A 31 -12.89 -0.58 6.68
N ASP A 32 -13.95 -0.11 6.02
CA ASP A 32 -14.03 1.26 5.50
C ASP A 32 -14.07 2.29 6.63
N GLY A 33 -14.84 2.00 7.69
CA GLY A 33 -14.98 2.87 8.85
C GLY A 33 -13.79 2.88 9.83
N ALA A 34 -12.87 1.93 9.70
CA ALA A 34 -11.69 1.85 10.57
C ALA A 34 -10.56 2.76 10.07
N THR A 35 -9.84 3.40 10.98
CA THR A 35 -8.55 4.05 10.70
C THR A 35 -7.44 3.00 10.57
N GLU A 36 -7.54 1.92 11.33
CA GLU A 36 -6.58 0.83 11.33
C GLU A 36 -7.26 -0.53 11.40
N VAL A 37 -6.78 -1.47 10.58
CA VAL A 37 -7.24 -2.86 10.54
C VAL A 37 -6.05 -3.79 10.68
N THR A 38 -5.99 -4.55 11.77
CA THR A 38 -4.87 -5.44 12.06
C THR A 38 -5.31 -6.70 12.80
N THR A 39 -4.43 -7.69 12.87
CA THR A 39 -4.57 -8.84 13.75
C THR A 39 -3.49 -8.82 14.82
N ALA A 40 -3.89 -8.96 16.07
CA ALA A 40 -2.97 -8.86 17.19
C ALA A 40 -3.41 -9.77 18.34
N ARG A 41 -2.44 -10.26 19.11
CA ARG A 41 -2.65 -11.09 20.31
C ARG A 41 -2.82 -10.20 21.53
N LEU A 42 -3.88 -10.41 22.31
CA LEU A 42 -4.05 -9.69 23.57
C LEU A 42 -3.06 -10.20 24.62
N ILE A 43 -2.18 -9.34 25.13
CA ILE A 43 -1.16 -9.70 26.13
C ILE A 43 -1.42 -9.10 27.51
N ALA A 44 -2.18 -8.00 27.60
CA ALA A 44 -2.64 -7.46 28.88
C ALA A 44 -3.91 -6.62 28.70
N ALA A 45 -4.74 -6.57 29.74
CA ALA A 45 -5.84 -5.62 29.87
C ALA A 45 -5.78 -5.03 31.28
N ARG A 46 -5.81 -3.70 31.38
CA ARG A 46 -5.83 -2.98 32.66
C ARG A 46 -6.89 -1.90 32.66
N GLN A 47 -7.43 -1.60 33.83
CA GLN A 47 -8.27 -0.42 33.98
C GLN A 47 -7.41 0.83 33.83
N ASN A 48 -7.94 1.85 33.14
CA ASN A 48 -7.24 3.11 33.00
C ASN A 48 -7.38 3.90 34.32
N ASP A 49 -6.25 4.26 34.93
CA ASP A 49 -6.22 4.98 36.21
C ASP A 49 -6.84 6.39 36.10
N ALA A 50 -6.73 7.01 34.92
CA ALA A 50 -7.29 8.34 34.65
C ALA A 50 -8.79 8.28 34.30
N ASP A 51 -9.26 7.17 33.71
CA ASP A 51 -10.67 6.95 33.39
C ASP A 51 -11.09 5.49 33.69
N PRO A 52 -11.64 5.23 34.88
CA PRO A 52 -12.11 3.89 35.27
C PRO A 52 -13.22 3.32 34.37
N ALA A 53 -13.89 4.15 33.56
CA ALA A 53 -14.86 3.69 32.56
C ALA A 53 -14.19 3.09 31.32
N ARG A 54 -12.85 3.11 31.24
CA ARG A 54 -12.05 2.59 30.14
C ARG A 54 -11.11 1.47 30.59
N LEU A 55 -10.90 0.54 29.67
CA LEU A 55 -9.82 -0.44 29.74
C LEU A 55 -8.77 -0.07 28.69
N GLU A 56 -7.52 -0.13 29.10
CA GLU A 56 -6.38 -0.14 28.18
C GLU A 56 -6.02 -1.59 27.87
N LEU A 57 -6.06 -1.92 26.59
CA LEU A 57 -5.75 -3.23 26.05
C LEU A 57 -4.40 -3.16 25.36
N ARG A 58 -3.44 -3.95 25.84
CA ARG A 58 -2.14 -4.09 25.21
C ARG A 58 -2.10 -5.33 24.36
N PHE A 59 -1.80 -5.15 23.08
CA PHE A 59 -1.71 -6.20 22.07
C PHE A 59 -0.30 -6.34 21.53
N GLU A 60 0.02 -7.51 20.99
CA GLU A 60 1.21 -7.79 20.19
C GLU A 60 0.78 -8.09 18.75
N ILE A 61 1.30 -7.35 17.77
CA ILE A 61 0.96 -7.52 16.35
C ILE A 61 1.43 -8.90 15.87
N VAL A 62 0.53 -9.70 15.29
CA VAL A 62 0.87 -11.07 14.81
C VAL A 62 0.94 -11.17 13.28
N ALA A 63 0.44 -10.17 12.57
CA ALA A 63 0.57 -10.03 11.12
C ALA A 63 0.55 -8.54 10.75
N PRO A 64 1.10 -8.13 9.60
CA PRO A 64 1.06 -6.73 9.20
C PRO A 64 -0.38 -6.19 9.08
N ALA A 65 -0.57 -4.91 9.39
CA ALA A 65 -1.87 -4.27 9.31
C ALA A 65 -2.35 -4.14 7.86
N TRP A 66 -3.61 -4.46 7.57
CA TRP A 66 -4.23 -4.28 6.25
C TRP A 66 -4.51 -2.82 5.92
N LYS A 67 -4.69 -2.01 6.95
CA LYS A 67 -4.92 -0.57 6.89
C LYS A 67 -4.28 0.04 8.12
N SER A 68 -3.39 1.02 7.96
CA SER A 68 -2.80 1.76 9.07
C SER A 68 -2.03 2.96 8.52
N SER A 69 -2.01 4.07 9.26
CA SER A 69 -1.16 5.24 8.95
C SER A 69 0.27 5.08 9.49
N ARG A 70 0.54 4.01 10.25
CA ARG A 70 1.83 3.74 10.90
C ARG A 70 2.39 2.38 10.47
N THR A 71 3.71 2.27 10.48
CA THR A 71 4.39 1.00 10.21
C THR A 71 4.27 0.08 11.42
N LEU A 72 3.50 -1.00 11.29
CA LEU A 72 3.31 -2.01 12.33
C LEU A 72 4.05 -3.30 11.98
N ALA A 73 5.23 -3.49 12.57
CA ALA A 73 5.98 -4.73 12.44
C ALA A 73 5.37 -5.84 13.32
N VAL A 74 5.53 -7.09 12.90
CA VAL A 74 5.17 -8.25 13.71
C VAL A 74 5.97 -8.22 15.01
N GLY A 75 5.34 -8.56 16.14
CA GLY A 75 5.92 -8.47 17.48
C GLY A 75 5.88 -7.08 18.11
N THR A 76 5.49 -6.03 17.37
CA THR A 76 5.31 -4.70 17.96
C THR A 76 4.16 -4.73 18.98
N GLN A 77 4.38 -4.12 20.14
CA GLN A 77 3.34 -3.96 21.16
C GLN A 77 2.60 -2.64 20.98
N ILE A 78 1.29 -2.68 21.20
CA ILE A 78 0.42 -1.56 20.89
C ILE A 78 -0.74 -1.49 21.87
N ASN A 79 -1.13 -0.27 22.23
CA ASN A 79 -2.23 -0.04 23.15
C ASN A 79 -3.45 0.46 22.36
N TYR A 80 -4.61 -0.09 22.69
CA TYR A 80 -5.91 0.45 22.33
C TYR A 80 -6.73 0.65 23.59
N SER A 81 -7.70 1.55 23.55
CA SER A 81 -8.69 1.63 24.63
C SER A 81 -10.06 1.15 24.21
N THR A 82 -10.79 0.63 25.18
CA THR A 82 -12.17 0.19 25.04
C THR A 82 -12.95 0.59 26.28
N ALA A 83 -14.28 0.55 26.26
CA ALA A 83 -15.06 0.75 27.47
C ALA A 83 -14.87 -0.42 28.45
N SER A 84 -14.98 -0.18 29.76
CA SER A 84 -14.77 -1.21 30.77
C SER A 84 -15.93 -2.20 30.95
N SER A 85 -17.02 -1.99 30.22
CA SER A 85 -18.24 -2.78 30.30
C SER A 85 -18.81 -3.03 28.91
N SER A 86 -19.31 -4.24 28.68
CA SER A 86 -20.05 -4.59 27.47
C SER A 86 -21.34 -3.78 27.31
N ALA A 87 -21.92 -3.30 28.41
CA ALA A 87 -23.07 -2.39 28.35
C ALA A 87 -22.71 -1.04 27.70
N ALA A 88 -21.43 -0.66 27.73
CA ALA A 88 -20.87 0.51 27.04
C ALA A 88 -20.05 0.12 25.79
N CYS A 89 -20.38 -1.03 25.18
CA CYS A 89 -19.75 -1.57 23.98
C CYS A 89 -18.33 -2.11 24.16
N GLY A 90 -17.81 -2.15 25.39
CA GLY A 90 -16.46 -2.61 25.69
C GLY A 90 -16.16 -4.02 25.18
N LEU A 91 -14.93 -4.23 24.69
CA LEU A 91 -14.45 -5.58 24.39
C LEU A 91 -14.24 -6.36 25.69
N SER A 92 -14.70 -7.61 25.73
CA SER A 92 -14.36 -8.53 26.81
C SER A 92 -12.95 -9.09 26.56
N PRO A 93 -11.97 -8.82 27.46
CA PRO A 93 -10.58 -9.22 27.23
C PRO A 93 -10.38 -10.72 27.46
N GLU A 94 -9.84 -11.41 26.45
CA GLU A 94 -9.44 -12.82 26.50
C GLU A 94 -7.91 -12.92 26.32
N SER A 95 -7.20 -13.04 27.45
CA SER A 95 -5.73 -13.08 27.43
C SER A 95 -5.20 -14.21 26.54
N GLY A 96 -4.25 -13.90 25.66
CA GLY A 96 -3.63 -14.84 24.74
C GLY A 96 -4.41 -15.07 23.44
N ALA A 97 -5.66 -14.63 23.33
CA ALA A 97 -6.45 -14.74 22.11
C ALA A 97 -5.96 -13.76 21.03
N ILE A 98 -6.12 -14.14 19.75
CA ILE A 98 -5.83 -13.26 18.61
C ILE A 98 -7.13 -12.60 18.18
N TYR A 99 -7.11 -11.29 18.11
CA TYR A 99 -8.22 -10.46 17.66
C TYR A 99 -7.98 -9.99 16.24
N VAL A 100 -9.06 -9.79 15.51
CA VAL A 100 -9.10 -8.84 14.40
C VAL A 100 -9.61 -7.52 14.96
N LEU A 101 -8.83 -6.46 14.78
CA LEU A 101 -9.07 -5.15 15.36
C LEU A 101 -9.43 -4.18 14.23
N PHE A 102 -10.56 -3.49 14.39
CA PHE A 102 -11.01 -2.38 13.57
C PHE A 102 -10.96 -1.14 14.45
N ALA A 103 -9.77 -0.55 14.52
CA ALA A 103 -9.52 0.59 15.38
C ALA A 103 -9.89 1.88 14.67
N TYR A 104 -10.46 2.82 15.42
CA TYR A 104 -10.78 4.16 14.96
C TYR A 104 -10.14 5.18 15.88
N SER A 105 -9.78 6.33 15.33
CA SER A 105 -9.26 7.46 16.08
C SER A 105 -10.38 8.45 16.42
N SER A 106 -10.35 9.01 17.63
CA SER A 106 -11.23 10.13 18.01
C SER A 106 -10.74 11.50 17.52
N ALA A 107 -9.49 11.59 17.07
CA ALA A 107 -8.88 12.81 16.54
C ALA A 107 -8.14 12.56 15.22
N GLU A 108 -8.02 13.59 14.39
CA GLU A 108 -7.36 13.48 13.08
C GLU A 108 -5.82 13.45 13.15
N THR A 109 -5.23 13.41 14.35
CA THR A 109 -3.78 13.39 14.51
C THR A 109 -3.22 11.96 14.49
N PRO A 110 -2.03 11.73 13.91
CA PRO A 110 -1.39 10.40 13.90
C PRO A 110 -1.08 9.83 15.30
N GLU A 111 -0.96 10.69 16.30
CA GLU A 111 -0.70 10.33 17.71
C GLU A 111 -1.98 10.07 18.51
N ALA A 112 -3.14 10.22 17.87
CA ALA A 112 -4.41 10.08 18.55
C ALA A 112 -4.59 8.67 19.12
N GLU A 113 -5.24 8.62 20.27
CA GLU A 113 -5.58 7.37 20.92
C GLU A 113 -6.53 6.56 20.04
N LEU A 114 -6.19 5.29 19.82
CA LEU A 114 -7.01 4.39 19.04
C LEU A 114 -7.96 3.60 19.92
N HIS A 115 -9.21 3.61 19.52
CA HIS A 115 -10.29 2.95 20.22
C HIS A 115 -10.74 1.70 19.46
N VAL A 116 -11.05 0.65 20.21
CA VAL A 116 -11.66 -0.58 19.72
C VAL A 116 -12.85 -0.92 20.59
N ASP A 117 -13.94 -1.38 19.98
CA ASP A 117 -15.13 -1.79 20.71
C ASP A 117 -15.91 -2.84 19.91
N THR A 118 -16.98 -3.37 20.50
CA THR A 118 -17.84 -4.36 19.84
C THR A 118 -18.60 -3.80 18.63
N CYS A 119 -18.80 -2.49 18.56
CA CYS A 119 -19.49 -1.79 17.48
C CYS A 119 -18.59 -1.46 16.29
N SER A 120 -17.29 -1.34 16.51
CA SER A 120 -16.28 -1.21 15.47
C SER A 120 -16.08 -2.52 14.70
N GLY A 121 -16.62 -3.62 15.22
CA GLY A 121 -16.51 -4.95 14.64
C GLY A 121 -15.32 -5.76 15.15
N SER A 122 -14.50 -5.17 16.03
CA SER A 122 -13.36 -5.83 16.67
C SER A 122 -13.81 -7.04 17.48
N ARG A 123 -13.17 -8.19 17.27
CA ARG A 123 -13.55 -9.46 17.91
C ARG A 123 -12.42 -10.48 17.91
N VAL A 124 -12.58 -11.51 18.72
CA VAL A 124 -11.66 -12.66 18.76
C VAL A 124 -11.76 -13.42 17.44
N LEU A 125 -10.63 -13.51 16.74
CA LEU A 125 -10.47 -14.29 15.51
C LEU A 125 -9.91 -15.69 15.79
N LEU A 126 -9.06 -15.84 16.81
CA LEU A 126 -8.57 -17.15 17.28
C LEU A 126 -8.57 -17.16 18.82
N PRO A 127 -9.55 -17.85 19.43
CA PRO A 127 -9.64 -17.99 20.89
C PRO A 127 -8.46 -18.77 21.49
N ALA A 128 -8.07 -18.43 22.72
CA ALA A 128 -6.97 -19.10 23.42
C ALA A 128 -7.32 -20.54 23.85
N ASP A 129 -8.61 -20.85 24.01
CA ASP A 129 -9.13 -22.15 24.42
C ASP A 129 -9.40 -23.11 23.26
N GLY A 130 -9.15 -22.68 22.01
CA GLY A 130 -9.33 -23.48 20.81
C GLY A 130 -10.79 -23.63 20.35
N ARG A 131 -11.75 -22.90 20.93
CA ARG A 131 -13.14 -22.90 20.42
C ARG A 131 -13.19 -22.35 18.99
N ALA A 132 -14.24 -22.75 18.26
CA ALA A 132 -14.41 -22.31 16.88
C ALA A 132 -14.55 -20.78 16.80
N PRO A 133 -13.83 -20.11 15.88
CA PRO A 133 -13.88 -18.66 15.78
C PRO A 133 -15.18 -18.18 15.13
N GLU A 134 -15.62 -16.98 15.54
CA GLU A 134 -16.80 -16.33 15.00
C GLU A 134 -16.45 -15.44 13.80
N GLY A 135 -17.25 -15.53 12.74
CA GLY A 135 -17.09 -14.71 11.56
C GLY A 135 -17.80 -13.36 11.67
N PHE A 136 -18.02 -12.76 10.50
CA PHE A 136 -18.89 -11.61 10.29
C PHE A 136 -20.20 -12.08 9.68
N LYS A 137 -21.17 -11.17 9.60
CA LYS A 137 -22.50 -11.43 9.04
C LYS A 137 -22.44 -12.07 7.64
N ASP A 138 -21.47 -11.65 6.86
CA ASP A 138 -21.28 -11.99 5.45
C ASP A 138 -20.02 -12.82 5.17
N VAL A 139 -19.13 -12.99 6.17
CA VAL A 139 -17.83 -13.65 6.00
C VAL A 139 -17.58 -14.66 7.10
N PRO A 140 -17.56 -15.97 6.81
CA PRO A 140 -17.16 -16.99 7.77
C PRO A 140 -15.74 -16.73 8.31
N ALA A 141 -15.49 -17.04 9.60
CA ALA A 141 -14.22 -16.76 10.28
C ALA A 141 -12.98 -17.19 9.49
N ARG A 142 -13.02 -18.39 8.89
CA ARG A 142 -11.91 -18.95 8.09
C ARG A 142 -11.55 -18.14 6.83
N PHE A 143 -12.43 -17.27 6.36
CA PHE A 143 -12.23 -16.44 5.16
C PHE A 143 -11.96 -14.97 5.49
N VAL A 144 -11.96 -14.58 6.76
CA VAL A 144 -11.77 -13.18 7.18
C VAL A 144 -10.46 -12.61 6.64
N SER A 145 -9.34 -13.30 6.85
CA SER A 145 -8.02 -12.82 6.38
C SER A 145 -7.96 -12.70 4.85
N GLN A 146 -8.57 -13.65 4.13
CA GLN A 146 -8.63 -13.60 2.67
C GLN A 146 -9.48 -12.44 2.17
N GLN A 147 -10.62 -12.19 2.81
CA GLN A 147 -11.48 -11.06 2.46
C GLN A 147 -10.85 -9.71 2.82
N LEU A 148 -10.12 -9.63 3.94
CA LEU A 148 -9.34 -8.45 4.29
C LEU A 148 -8.21 -8.17 3.28
N ASN A 149 -7.55 -9.21 2.76
CA ASN A 149 -6.60 -9.03 1.65
C ASN A 149 -7.30 -8.46 0.40
N ALA A 150 -8.52 -8.91 0.10
CA ALA A 150 -9.28 -8.40 -1.04
C ALA A 150 -9.64 -6.92 -0.87
N LEU A 151 -10.10 -6.52 0.31
CA LEU A 151 -10.46 -5.13 0.61
C LEU A 151 -9.23 -4.21 0.57
N ALA A 152 -8.13 -4.59 1.22
CA ALA A 152 -6.89 -3.84 1.21
C ALA A 152 -6.26 -3.77 -0.18
N GLY A 153 -6.26 -4.89 -0.92
CA GLY A 153 -5.81 -4.92 -2.29
C GLY A 153 -6.65 -4.02 -3.19
N LEU A 154 -7.98 -3.98 -3.02
CA LEU A 154 -8.83 -3.08 -3.78
C LEU A 154 -8.53 -1.60 -3.51
N ALA A 155 -8.26 -1.22 -2.25
CA ALA A 155 -7.84 0.13 -1.90
C ALA A 155 -6.54 0.51 -2.63
N VAL A 156 -5.54 -0.38 -2.59
CA VAL A 156 -4.28 -0.21 -3.32
C VAL A 156 -4.52 -0.04 -4.82
N LEU A 157 -5.39 -0.85 -5.44
CA LEU A 157 -5.70 -0.70 -6.86
C LEU A 157 -6.38 0.63 -7.18
N GLY A 158 -7.21 1.16 -6.28
CA GLY A 158 -7.80 2.48 -6.43
C GLY A 158 -6.72 3.58 -6.45
N GLU A 159 -5.76 3.51 -5.53
CA GLU A 159 -4.64 4.47 -5.45
C GLU A 159 -3.70 4.35 -6.66
N VAL A 160 -3.31 3.13 -7.04
CA VAL A 160 -2.49 2.87 -8.23
C VAL A 160 -3.18 3.39 -9.50
N ALA A 161 -4.48 3.13 -9.67
CA ALA A 161 -5.21 3.60 -10.84
C ALA A 161 -5.29 5.14 -10.88
N ALA A 162 -5.40 5.80 -9.73
CA ALA A 162 -5.42 7.26 -9.64
C ALA A 162 -4.05 7.90 -9.89
N ALA A 163 -2.95 7.20 -9.53
CA ALA A 163 -1.59 7.69 -9.68
C ALA A 163 -0.89 7.20 -10.97
N GLN A 164 -1.58 6.41 -11.79
CA GLN A 164 -1.02 5.83 -12.99
C GLN A 164 -0.61 6.94 -13.99
N PRO A 165 0.62 6.90 -14.51
CA PRO A 165 1.03 7.85 -15.55
C PRO A 165 0.26 7.61 -16.86
N ASP A 166 -0.21 8.70 -17.46
CA ASP A 166 -0.60 8.72 -18.87
C ASP A 166 0.61 9.14 -19.72
N PRO A 167 1.17 8.25 -20.54
CA PRO A 167 2.33 8.59 -21.38
C PRO A 167 2.01 9.63 -22.45
N THR A 168 0.74 9.89 -22.75
CA THR A 168 0.31 10.89 -23.73
C THR A 168 -0.06 12.24 -23.11
N ASP A 169 -0.11 12.33 -21.79
CA ASP A 169 -0.38 13.58 -21.08
C ASP A 169 0.90 14.45 -21.06
N PRO A 170 0.90 15.63 -21.71
CA PRO A 170 2.05 16.52 -21.70
C PRO A 170 2.42 17.03 -20.31
N ASP A 171 1.51 16.97 -19.33
CA ASP A 171 1.75 17.38 -17.95
C ASP A 171 2.30 16.25 -17.07
N ASN A 172 2.39 15.01 -17.58
CA ASN A 172 2.94 13.89 -16.81
C ASN A 172 4.38 14.19 -16.33
N THR A 173 4.65 13.79 -15.09
CA THR A 173 5.95 13.96 -14.41
C THR A 173 6.53 12.65 -13.90
N THR A 174 5.90 11.53 -14.25
CA THR A 174 6.31 10.17 -13.91
C THR A 174 6.99 9.49 -15.09
N LEU A 175 7.98 8.64 -14.82
CA LEU A 175 8.70 7.86 -15.85
C LEU A 175 7.74 6.91 -16.59
N VAL A 176 7.75 6.96 -17.92
CA VAL A 176 6.98 6.06 -18.81
C VAL A 176 7.85 5.20 -19.72
N GLY A 177 9.16 5.49 -19.78
CA GLY A 177 10.13 4.68 -20.52
C GLY A 177 11.49 5.33 -20.56
N LEU A 178 12.36 4.76 -21.39
CA LEU A 178 13.71 5.28 -21.67
C LEU A 178 13.85 5.55 -23.16
N LEU A 179 14.67 6.54 -23.53
CA LEU A 179 14.92 6.92 -24.92
C LEU A 179 16.42 6.99 -25.19
N ASP A 180 16.87 6.24 -26.20
CA ASP A 180 18.16 6.52 -26.83
C ASP A 180 18.04 7.82 -27.64
N VAL A 181 18.91 8.79 -27.38
CA VAL A 181 18.92 10.09 -28.05
C VAL A 181 19.90 10.01 -29.22
N SER A 182 19.35 9.96 -30.45
CA SER A 182 20.13 9.69 -31.67
C SER A 182 21.25 10.71 -31.91
N GLY A 183 21.06 11.96 -31.45
CA GLY A 183 22.07 13.01 -31.52
C GLY A 183 23.40 12.63 -30.86
N PHE A 184 23.35 12.02 -29.67
CA PHE A 184 24.57 11.67 -28.93
C PHE A 184 25.39 10.57 -29.63
N SER A 185 24.72 9.67 -30.34
CA SER A 185 25.35 8.54 -31.03
C SER A 185 25.97 8.91 -32.40
N HIS A 186 25.58 10.03 -33.00
CA HIS A 186 25.96 10.40 -34.38
C HIS A 186 26.67 11.77 -34.50
N ALA A 187 27.26 12.26 -33.41
CA ALA A 187 27.97 13.55 -33.31
C ALA A 187 27.10 14.81 -33.53
N GLY A 188 25.77 14.69 -33.42
CA GLY A 188 24.82 15.78 -33.55
C GLY A 188 24.32 16.25 -32.20
N HIS A 189 24.42 17.54 -31.87
CA HIS A 189 23.78 18.07 -30.67
C HIS A 189 22.27 17.82 -30.70
N ALA A 190 21.68 17.42 -29.58
CA ALA A 190 20.24 17.43 -29.40
C ALA A 190 19.76 18.81 -28.93
N ARG A 191 18.47 19.08 -29.07
CA ARG A 191 17.84 20.32 -28.58
C ARG A 191 16.58 19.97 -27.82
N LEU A 192 16.45 20.50 -26.61
CA LEU A 192 15.21 20.48 -25.86
C LEU A 192 14.49 21.80 -26.07
N LEU A 193 13.20 21.73 -26.36
CA LEU A 193 12.32 22.87 -26.56
C LEU A 193 11.34 23.01 -25.38
N GLU A 194 10.80 24.21 -25.18
CA GLU A 194 9.84 24.49 -24.10
C GLU A 194 8.50 23.74 -24.27
N SER A 195 8.08 23.49 -25.51
CA SER A 195 6.83 22.80 -25.86
C SER A 195 7.04 21.88 -27.08
N PRO A 196 6.13 20.92 -27.37
CA PRO A 196 6.26 20.00 -28.50
C PRO A 196 5.92 20.68 -29.85
N ALA A 197 6.58 21.79 -30.15
CA ALA A 197 6.41 22.58 -31.36
C ALA A 197 7.77 22.94 -31.97
N ARG A 198 7.89 22.89 -33.31
CA ARG A 198 9.18 23.09 -34.00
C ARG A 198 9.75 24.50 -33.86
N ASP A 199 8.91 25.48 -33.56
CA ASP A 199 9.25 26.90 -33.38
C ASP A 199 9.34 27.31 -31.91
N ALA A 200 9.14 26.38 -30.97
CA ALA A 200 9.26 26.66 -29.55
C ALA A 200 10.70 27.07 -29.17
N PRO A 201 10.86 27.92 -28.13
CA PRO A 201 12.18 28.30 -27.63
C PRO A 201 13.01 27.08 -27.20
N ILE A 202 14.31 27.11 -27.51
CA ILE A 202 15.27 26.12 -27.01
C ILE A 202 15.54 26.42 -25.53
N ILE A 203 15.36 25.42 -24.67
CA ILE A 203 15.69 25.52 -23.25
C ILE A 203 17.11 25.03 -22.96
N LEU A 204 17.57 23.99 -23.68
CA LEU A 204 18.87 23.35 -23.47
C LEU A 204 19.35 22.68 -24.75
N GLN A 205 20.66 22.69 -24.98
CA GLN A 205 21.34 21.87 -25.96
C GLN A 205 22.25 20.89 -25.21
N PRO A 206 21.74 19.71 -24.80
CA PRO A 206 22.56 18.76 -24.06
C PRO A 206 23.72 18.26 -24.93
N GLU A 207 24.90 18.14 -24.33
CA GLU A 207 26.10 17.57 -24.94
C GLU A 207 26.15 16.05 -24.75
N GLY A 208 25.44 15.53 -23.74
CA GLY A 208 25.26 14.09 -23.54
C GLY A 208 24.25 13.76 -22.44
N TYR A 209 24.20 12.48 -22.06
CA TYR A 209 23.28 11.98 -21.03
C TYR A 209 23.55 12.53 -19.62
N ALA A 210 24.72 13.13 -19.36
CA ALA A 210 25.02 13.79 -18.09
C ALA A 210 24.20 15.07 -17.87
N ASP A 211 23.73 15.69 -18.95
CA ASP A 211 22.89 16.89 -18.90
C ASP A 211 21.40 16.56 -18.75
N LEU A 212 21.05 15.26 -18.78
CA LEU A 212 19.70 14.76 -18.70
C LEU A 212 19.55 13.84 -17.49
N GLN A 213 18.34 13.76 -16.96
CA GLN A 213 17.99 12.64 -16.11
C GLN A 213 18.00 11.37 -16.97
N SER A 214 18.95 10.49 -16.68
CA SER A 214 19.21 9.28 -17.46
C SER A 214 19.23 8.03 -16.58
N ARG A 215 19.00 6.89 -17.22
CA ARG A 215 19.14 5.54 -16.65
C ARG A 215 19.76 4.62 -17.68
N GLU A 216 20.23 3.46 -17.25
CA GLU A 216 20.77 2.45 -18.14
C GLU A 216 19.63 1.58 -18.71
N VAL A 217 19.64 1.34 -20.02
CA VAL A 217 18.75 0.38 -20.70
C VAL A 217 19.40 -1.00 -20.84
N ASP A 218 20.71 -1.08 -20.71
CA ASP A 218 21.53 -2.29 -20.66
C ASP A 218 22.86 -1.97 -19.95
N TYR A 219 23.73 -2.95 -19.76
CA TYR A 219 25.04 -2.78 -19.12
C TYR A 219 25.84 -1.64 -19.78
N GLU A 220 26.05 -0.55 -19.05
CA GLU A 220 26.75 0.65 -19.51
C GLU A 220 26.13 1.34 -20.74
N VAL A 221 24.85 1.11 -21.02
CA VAL A 221 24.12 1.76 -22.12
C VAL A 221 23.15 2.80 -21.55
N PRO A 222 23.53 4.09 -21.48
CA PRO A 222 22.66 5.15 -20.96
C PRO A 222 21.54 5.49 -21.95
N ALA A 223 20.39 5.89 -21.39
CA ALA A 223 19.23 6.37 -22.09
C ALA A 223 18.55 7.47 -21.25
N ALA A 224 17.91 8.44 -21.93
CA ALA A 224 17.20 9.52 -21.26
C ALA A 224 15.88 9.01 -20.67
N VAL A 225 15.51 9.48 -19.48
CA VAL A 225 14.20 9.17 -18.89
C VAL A 225 13.11 9.94 -19.62
N VAL A 226 12.09 9.21 -20.09
CA VAL A 226 10.92 9.79 -20.76
C VAL A 226 9.77 9.92 -19.77
N TYR A 227 9.13 11.08 -19.80
CA TYR A 227 7.98 11.42 -18.96
C TYR A 227 6.68 11.49 -19.74
N ALA A 228 6.72 11.87 -21.01
CA ALA A 228 5.57 11.84 -21.90
C ALA A 228 6.05 11.67 -23.33
N HIS A 229 5.20 11.13 -24.20
CA HIS A 229 5.41 11.14 -25.63
C HIS A 229 4.12 11.53 -26.37
N VAL A 230 4.20 12.55 -27.22
CA VAL A 230 3.05 13.11 -27.94
C VAL A 230 3.45 13.31 -29.39
N ASP A 231 2.77 12.65 -30.32
CA ASP A 231 3.03 12.76 -31.77
C ASP A 231 4.52 12.65 -32.16
N GLY A 232 5.25 11.74 -31.49
CA GLY A 232 6.69 11.49 -31.71
C GLY A 232 7.64 12.45 -30.99
N TRP A 233 7.12 13.45 -30.26
CA TRP A 233 7.89 14.27 -29.33
C TRP A 233 8.06 13.55 -28.01
N TYR A 234 9.18 13.78 -27.32
CA TYR A 234 9.46 13.15 -26.04
C TYR A 234 9.75 14.19 -24.97
N LYS A 235 8.98 14.19 -23.88
CA LYS A 235 9.24 15.01 -22.71
C LYS A 235 10.35 14.37 -21.88
N LEU A 236 11.47 15.07 -21.77
CA LEU A 236 12.64 14.69 -21.01
C LEU A 236 12.84 15.68 -19.85
N ARG A 237 13.62 15.27 -18.86
CA ARG A 237 14.05 16.14 -17.77
C ARG A 237 15.55 16.34 -17.81
N THR A 238 15.99 17.58 -17.66
CA THR A 238 17.41 17.94 -17.54
C THR A 238 17.95 17.51 -16.17
N ALA A 239 19.28 17.46 -16.02
CA ALA A 239 19.93 17.09 -14.77
C ALA A 239 19.63 18.06 -13.61
N ASP A 240 19.35 19.34 -13.90
CA ASP A 240 18.91 20.36 -12.93
C ASP A 240 17.39 20.36 -12.69
N GLY A 241 16.65 19.46 -13.35
CA GLY A 241 15.25 19.18 -13.04
C GLY A 241 14.22 19.94 -13.86
N VAL A 242 14.64 20.67 -14.91
CA VAL A 242 13.76 21.36 -15.86
C VAL A 242 13.23 20.38 -16.91
N PHE A 243 11.95 20.51 -17.28
CA PHE A 243 11.37 19.70 -18.36
C PHE A 243 11.53 20.38 -19.72
N GLY A 244 11.75 19.57 -20.76
CA GLY A 244 11.74 20.00 -22.14
C GLY A 244 11.37 18.89 -23.11
N TRP A 245 11.02 19.29 -24.32
CA TRP A 245 10.57 18.40 -25.37
C TRP A 245 11.67 18.18 -26.40
N LEU A 246 12.01 16.91 -26.61
CA LEU A 246 12.91 16.47 -27.66
C LEU A 246 12.11 16.28 -28.96
N PRO A 247 12.48 16.97 -30.06
CA PRO A 247 11.90 16.75 -31.37
C PRO A 247 12.10 15.31 -31.88
N PRO A 248 11.17 14.79 -32.72
CA PRO A 248 11.29 13.47 -33.33
C PRO A 248 12.61 13.27 -34.10
N ASP A 249 13.13 14.34 -34.72
CA ASP A 249 14.35 14.31 -35.53
C ASP A 249 15.62 13.96 -34.69
N TYR A 250 15.55 14.07 -33.36
CA TYR A 250 16.62 13.70 -32.42
C TYR A 250 16.32 12.43 -31.62
N ALA A 251 15.14 11.83 -31.80
CA ALA A 251 14.76 10.62 -31.11
C ALA A 251 15.43 9.41 -31.75
N GLY A 252 15.99 8.53 -30.92
CA GLY A 252 16.44 7.19 -31.30
C GLY A 252 15.42 6.14 -30.88
N THR A 253 15.89 5.02 -30.35
CA THR A 253 15.02 3.92 -29.92
C THR A 253 14.33 4.27 -28.60
N PHE A 254 12.99 4.24 -28.59
CA PHE A 254 12.20 4.32 -27.37
C PHE A 254 11.98 2.92 -26.78
N PHE A 255 12.21 2.80 -25.49
CA PHE A 255 12.04 1.58 -24.70
C PHE A 255 10.93 1.82 -23.67
N PRO A 256 9.69 1.38 -23.94
CA PRO A 256 8.58 1.53 -23.00
C PRO A 256 8.90 0.85 -21.67
N TYR A 257 8.51 1.46 -20.55
CA TYR A 257 8.77 0.87 -19.24
C TYR A 257 8.17 -0.54 -19.09
N ALA A 258 7.01 -0.77 -19.71
CA ALA A 258 6.34 -2.05 -19.79
C ALA A 258 7.22 -3.19 -20.35
N ASP A 259 8.17 -2.87 -21.22
CA ASP A 259 8.99 -3.87 -21.92
C ASP A 259 10.40 -4.01 -21.32
N LEU A 260 10.84 -3.05 -20.51
CA LEU A 260 12.22 -2.98 -19.99
C LEU A 260 12.59 -4.15 -19.07
N LEU A 261 11.64 -4.78 -18.40
CA LEU A 261 11.91 -5.73 -17.31
C LEU A 261 11.79 -7.20 -17.72
N VAL A 262 11.10 -7.48 -18.83
CA VAL A 262 10.73 -8.84 -19.22
C VAL A 262 11.99 -9.69 -19.45
N ARG A 263 12.08 -10.81 -18.74
CA ARG A 263 13.20 -11.78 -18.78
C ARG A 263 14.56 -11.19 -18.40
N ARG A 264 14.57 -10.16 -17.55
CA ARG A 264 15.79 -9.59 -16.96
C ARG A 264 15.87 -9.88 -15.46
N LEU A 265 17.08 -9.78 -14.92
CA LEU A 265 17.28 -9.77 -13.47
C LEU A 265 16.67 -8.49 -12.91
N ALA A 266 15.52 -8.62 -12.25
CA ALA A 266 14.72 -7.51 -11.77
C ALA A 266 14.56 -7.54 -10.25
N TYR A 267 14.10 -6.42 -9.72
CA TYR A 267 13.75 -6.27 -8.32
C TYR A 267 12.53 -5.37 -8.17
N VAL A 268 11.76 -5.60 -7.12
CA VAL A 268 10.74 -4.67 -6.63
C VAL A 268 11.36 -3.84 -5.52
N SER A 269 11.17 -2.52 -5.58
CA SER A 269 11.68 -1.62 -4.54
C SER A 269 10.83 -1.72 -3.28
N LEU A 270 11.46 -1.77 -2.10
CA LEU A 270 10.79 -1.83 -0.80
C LEU A 270 10.82 -0.45 -0.11
N PRO A 271 9.77 -0.10 0.67
CA PRO A 271 8.52 -0.84 0.84
C PRO A 271 7.65 -0.77 -0.43
N TRP A 272 6.78 -1.76 -0.64
CA TRP A 272 5.68 -1.74 -1.62
C TRP A 272 4.42 -2.31 -0.96
N HIS A 273 3.26 -2.20 -1.61
CA HIS A 273 1.97 -2.64 -1.06
C HIS A 273 1.90 -4.13 -0.68
N GLY A 274 2.78 -4.99 -1.21
CA GLY A 274 2.88 -6.38 -0.78
C GLY A 274 1.71 -7.26 -1.24
N PHE A 275 1.09 -6.96 -2.38
CA PHE A 275 -0.01 -7.76 -2.93
C PHE A 275 0.35 -8.31 -4.30
N VAL A 276 -0.02 -9.57 -4.54
CA VAL A 276 0.13 -10.26 -5.81
C VAL A 276 -1.22 -10.83 -6.21
N TRP A 277 -1.70 -10.47 -7.40
CA TRP A 277 -2.99 -10.92 -7.90
C TRP A 277 -2.86 -12.18 -8.77
N PRO A 278 -3.87 -13.06 -8.80
CA PRO A 278 -3.86 -14.22 -9.69
C PRO A 278 -4.02 -13.83 -11.17
N ALA A 279 -4.62 -12.67 -11.45
CA ALA A 279 -4.81 -12.09 -12.77
C ALA A 279 -4.63 -10.56 -12.70
N PRO A 280 -4.24 -9.88 -13.79
CA PRO A 280 -4.03 -8.43 -13.76
C PRO A 280 -5.34 -7.71 -13.41
N GLY A 281 -5.33 -6.96 -12.31
CA GLY A 281 -6.49 -6.21 -11.81
C GLY A 281 -7.66 -7.06 -11.32
N ALA A 282 -7.49 -8.39 -11.15
CA ALA A 282 -8.61 -9.27 -10.86
C ALA A 282 -8.28 -10.43 -9.90
N GLY A 283 -9.31 -10.90 -9.21
CA GLY A 283 -9.23 -12.01 -8.25
C GLY A 283 -8.78 -11.58 -6.85
N LEU A 284 -8.71 -12.57 -5.95
CA LEU A 284 -8.33 -12.35 -4.55
C LEU A 284 -6.80 -12.31 -4.45
N PRO A 285 -6.20 -11.18 -4.04
CA PRO A 285 -4.76 -11.08 -3.97
C PRO A 285 -4.19 -11.91 -2.82
N LEU A 286 -3.00 -12.43 -3.05
CA LEU A 286 -2.14 -12.96 -2.01
C LEU A 286 -1.34 -11.80 -1.42
N ARG A 287 -1.33 -11.74 -0.09
CA ARG A 287 -0.48 -10.80 0.63
C ARG A 287 0.89 -11.42 0.88
N MET A 288 1.92 -10.71 0.42
CA MET A 288 3.31 -11.09 0.56
C MET A 288 3.95 -10.24 1.66
N LEU A 289 4.69 -10.90 2.54
CA LEU A 289 5.49 -10.23 3.56
C LEU A 289 6.85 -9.86 2.94
N PRO A 290 7.25 -8.59 2.95
CA PRO A 290 8.59 -8.23 2.52
C PRO A 290 9.62 -8.84 3.48
N PRO A 291 10.78 -9.28 2.99
CA PRO A 291 11.86 -9.72 3.86
C PRO A 291 12.33 -8.58 4.76
N GLU A 292 12.50 -8.86 6.05
CA GLU A 292 12.95 -7.86 7.03
C GLU A 292 14.34 -7.31 6.69
N GLY A 293 14.52 -5.99 6.84
CA GLY A 293 15.80 -5.32 6.66
C GLY A 293 16.31 -5.23 5.21
N LYS A 294 15.49 -5.57 4.22
CA LYS A 294 15.84 -5.44 2.81
C LYS A 294 15.21 -4.17 2.20
N HIS A 295 15.90 -3.59 1.22
CA HIS A 295 15.42 -2.44 0.43
C HIS A 295 14.86 -2.84 -0.93
N GLU A 296 15.07 -4.08 -1.33
CA GLU A 296 14.64 -4.63 -2.61
C GLU A 296 14.31 -6.11 -2.45
N GLN A 297 13.37 -6.56 -3.28
CA GLN A 297 12.95 -7.94 -3.39
C GLN A 297 13.26 -8.42 -4.81
N PRO A 298 14.21 -9.35 -5.00
CA PRO A 298 14.50 -9.90 -6.32
C PRO A 298 13.27 -10.57 -6.93
N VAL A 299 13.03 -10.28 -8.21
CA VAL A 299 11.91 -10.83 -8.98
C VAL A 299 12.36 -11.21 -10.39
N GLU A 300 11.70 -12.20 -10.95
CA GLU A 300 11.73 -12.47 -12.39
C GLU A 300 10.43 -11.95 -13.01
N VAL A 301 10.52 -11.01 -13.95
CA VAL A 301 9.37 -10.53 -14.72
C VAL A 301 9.20 -11.41 -15.95
N LEU A 302 8.13 -12.19 -15.99
CA LEU A 302 7.89 -13.21 -17.01
C LEU A 302 7.22 -12.64 -18.26
N GLU A 303 6.26 -11.75 -18.07
CA GLU A 303 5.47 -11.10 -19.12
C GLU A 303 4.85 -9.80 -18.60
N THR A 304 4.44 -8.95 -19.53
CA THR A 304 3.70 -7.72 -19.27
C THR A 304 2.35 -7.77 -19.97
N GLN A 305 1.31 -7.26 -19.32
CA GLN A 305 -0.02 -7.12 -19.90
C GLN A 305 -0.57 -5.72 -19.62
N ILE A 306 -1.17 -5.09 -20.63
CA ILE A 306 -1.90 -3.84 -20.46
C ILE A 306 -3.37 -4.14 -20.12
N VAL A 307 -3.86 -3.64 -18.99
CA VAL A 307 -5.27 -3.75 -18.58
C VAL A 307 -5.73 -2.39 -18.08
N GLY A 308 -6.80 -1.86 -18.68
CA GLY A 308 -7.31 -0.52 -18.35
C GLY A 308 -6.32 0.60 -18.65
N GLY A 309 -5.39 0.39 -19.60
CA GLY A 309 -4.29 1.31 -19.90
C GLY A 309 -3.08 1.17 -18.98
N SER A 310 -3.18 0.44 -17.86
CA SER A 310 -2.07 0.21 -16.92
C SER A 310 -1.23 -0.99 -17.34
N PRO A 311 0.11 -0.90 -17.31
CA PRO A 311 0.95 -2.08 -17.41
C PRO A 311 0.92 -2.88 -16.10
N TRP A 312 0.84 -4.20 -16.25
CA TRP A 312 0.92 -5.19 -15.19
C TRP A 312 2.04 -6.17 -15.47
N PHE A 313 2.85 -6.45 -14.46
CA PHE A 313 3.93 -7.42 -14.56
C PHE A 313 3.50 -8.74 -13.94
N ARG A 314 3.66 -9.83 -14.70
CA ARG A 314 3.64 -11.16 -14.10
C ARG A 314 5.01 -11.46 -13.52
N VAL A 315 5.08 -11.53 -12.20
CA VAL A 315 6.31 -11.70 -11.44
C VAL A 315 6.38 -13.08 -10.81
N ASN A 316 7.59 -13.60 -10.68
CA ASN A 316 7.96 -14.68 -9.78
C ASN A 316 8.86 -14.08 -8.69
N LEU A 317 8.38 -14.03 -7.45
CA LEU A 317 9.12 -13.45 -6.32
C LEU A 317 10.17 -14.45 -5.85
N MET A 318 11.45 -14.10 -5.91
CA MET A 318 12.54 -15.04 -5.60
C MET A 318 12.86 -15.02 -4.10
N THR A 319 13.03 -16.19 -3.47
CA THR A 319 13.39 -16.25 -2.04
C THR A 319 14.84 -15.88 -1.76
N THR A 320 15.71 -16.03 -2.76
CA THR A 320 17.14 -15.75 -2.70
C THR A 320 17.53 -14.86 -3.85
N SER A 321 18.39 -13.87 -3.58
CA SER A 321 18.91 -13.01 -4.65
C SER A 321 19.83 -13.84 -5.56
N PRO A 322 19.67 -13.74 -6.90
CA PRO A 322 20.62 -14.35 -7.83
C PRO A 322 22.04 -13.80 -7.65
N CYS A 323 22.17 -12.61 -7.06
CA CYS A 323 23.45 -11.95 -6.78
C CYS A 323 24.19 -12.51 -5.56
N GLU A 324 23.48 -13.17 -4.64
CA GLU A 324 24.09 -13.73 -3.43
C GLU A 324 24.64 -15.16 -3.66
N GLY A 325 24.45 -15.72 -4.86
CA GLY A 325 24.83 -17.08 -5.22
C GLY A 325 23.87 -18.13 -4.66
N GLY A 326 23.30 -18.95 -5.54
CA GLY A 326 22.35 -20.01 -5.16
C GLY A 326 21.45 -20.41 -6.33
N GLU A 327 20.87 -21.60 -6.28
CA GLU A 327 19.81 -21.95 -7.23
C GLU A 327 18.59 -21.06 -6.95
N SER A 328 18.09 -20.39 -8.00
CA SER A 328 16.85 -19.65 -7.95
C SER A 328 15.70 -20.61 -7.65
N ALA A 329 15.27 -20.70 -6.39
CA ALA A 329 14.04 -21.39 -6.06
C ALA A 329 12.86 -20.64 -6.71
N ARG A 330 11.99 -21.37 -7.42
CA ARG A 330 10.70 -20.83 -7.85
C ARG A 330 9.93 -20.40 -6.61
N GLY A 331 9.62 -19.12 -6.49
CA GLY A 331 8.83 -18.62 -5.38
C GLY A 331 7.36 -18.46 -5.76
N THR A 332 6.65 -17.69 -4.94
CA THR A 332 5.26 -17.33 -5.18
C THR A 332 5.20 -16.27 -6.26
N GLY A 333 4.36 -16.48 -7.28
CA GLY A 333 4.22 -15.57 -8.40
C GLY A 333 2.77 -15.20 -8.70
N GLY A 334 2.61 -14.14 -9.50
CA GLY A 334 1.34 -13.63 -9.96
C GLY A 334 1.52 -12.24 -10.57
N TRP A 335 0.48 -11.42 -10.54
CA TRP A 335 0.45 -10.12 -11.19
C TRP A 335 0.59 -9.00 -10.19
N VAL A 336 1.43 -8.01 -10.51
CA VAL A 336 1.59 -6.76 -9.78
C VAL A 336 1.43 -5.58 -10.75
N PRO A 337 0.91 -4.43 -10.31
CA PRO A 337 0.91 -3.24 -11.14
C PRO A 337 2.35 -2.80 -11.43
N ALA A 338 2.59 -2.21 -12.60
CA ALA A 338 3.92 -1.70 -12.93
C ALA A 338 4.32 -0.47 -12.10
N TYR A 339 3.33 0.24 -11.57
CA TYR A 339 3.51 1.47 -10.81
C TYR A 339 2.97 1.31 -9.38
N ARG A 340 3.52 2.13 -8.48
CA ARG A 340 3.10 2.26 -7.09
C ARG A 340 1.96 3.25 -6.94
N GLU A 341 1.44 3.35 -5.73
CA GLU A 341 0.38 4.27 -5.31
C GLU A 341 0.79 5.75 -5.45
N ASP A 342 2.10 6.04 -5.53
CA ASP A 342 2.66 7.37 -5.78
C ASP A 342 3.03 7.61 -7.26
N GLY A 343 2.68 6.66 -8.14
CA GLY A 343 2.99 6.69 -9.57
C GLY A 343 4.42 6.27 -9.91
N THR A 344 5.32 6.06 -8.94
CA THR A 344 6.70 5.65 -9.26
C THR A 344 6.76 4.20 -9.75
N PRO A 345 7.78 3.84 -10.56
CA PRO A 345 8.02 2.45 -10.98
C PRO A 345 8.09 1.48 -9.78
N LEU A 346 7.27 0.43 -9.78
CA LEU A 346 7.30 -0.61 -8.74
C LEU A 346 8.58 -1.46 -8.83
N ALA A 347 8.95 -1.80 -10.05
CA ALA A 347 10.06 -2.70 -10.33
C ALA A 347 11.12 -2.05 -11.22
N TRP A 348 12.36 -2.47 -11.07
CA TRP A 348 13.47 -2.11 -11.94
C TRP A 348 14.39 -3.31 -12.18
N PHE A 349 15.44 -3.14 -12.96
CA PHE A 349 16.41 -4.20 -13.26
C PHE A 349 17.84 -3.83 -12.88
N TYR A 350 18.64 -4.85 -12.58
CA TYR A 350 20.06 -4.71 -12.26
C TYR A 350 20.86 -4.46 -13.55
N SER A 351 20.97 -3.20 -13.97
CA SER A 351 21.64 -2.84 -15.23
C SER A 351 23.12 -3.21 -15.26
N ARG A 352 23.78 -3.21 -14.10
CA ARG A 352 25.20 -3.57 -13.95
C ARG A 352 25.41 -5.02 -13.53
N GLY A 353 24.36 -5.83 -13.59
CA GLY A 353 24.36 -7.18 -13.05
C GLY A 353 24.44 -7.20 -11.53
N CYS A 354 24.85 -8.36 -11.04
CA CYS A 354 25.35 -8.60 -9.71
C CYS A 354 26.88 -8.38 -9.72
#